data_AF-A0A8J6PL82-F1
#
_entry.id   AF-A0A8J6PL82-F1
#
_cell.length_a   1.000
_cell.length_b   1.000
_cell.length_c   1.000
_cell.angle_alpha   90.00
_cell.angle_beta   90.00
_cell.angle_gamma   90.00
#
_symmetry.space_group_name_H-M   'P 1'
#
loop_
_entity.id
_entity.type
_entity.pdbx_description
1 polymer ?
#
loop_
_entity_poly.entity_id
_entity_poly.type
_entity_poly.pdbx_seq_one_letter_code
_entity_poly.pdbx_strand_id
1 'polypeptide(L)'
;MTKALPIIGLDVHALFDDRPTAEFLDGWRRHIDSTGHPETYPTVTNAGPTMKSGVVVLSEEITVPVHLRLNGRRVPCPLCTPGHEKFEVGRMIWFVDEKVVRFVGRDCAQSRLGEDYKLADKRFSFENRMGEYLRRWKEIYPRAAELKVILDSLRSQARFLQCIAEQLDQYAPSFRGNMFRELSQNAGTIMVKDDVGKDRTGQTIMKPRELGKAQGLWLMQPDFMPEPLYLGLRKLVESMEEPPVWRVDMRNTPAKLDAETKLLSEGREIYQIPRRLMDLWAMVADAQLFLKADHLAMLEQYGNEYSHCSPFANMVLRIEDGHLKVNGHTYGQHQVARIIVHADARKPVPAVPDWLQAMALNSLTTRRK
;
A
#
# COMPACT_ATOMS: atom_id res chain seq x y z
N MET A 1 42.65 -0.79 37.34
CA MET A 1 41.80 -0.15 38.37
C MET A 1 41.08 1.03 37.73
N THR A 2 39.89 0.80 37.20
CA THR A 2 39.09 1.82 36.51
C THR A 2 38.29 2.59 37.56
N LYS A 3 38.61 3.88 37.77
CA LYS A 3 37.83 4.76 38.64
C LYS A 3 36.40 4.82 38.11
N ALA A 4 35.44 4.31 38.89
CA ALA A 4 34.03 4.55 38.63
C ALA A 4 33.79 6.06 38.62
N LEU A 5 33.25 6.57 37.52
CA LEU A 5 32.75 7.94 37.48
C LEU A 5 31.67 8.07 38.57
N PRO A 6 31.66 9.17 39.34
CA PRO A 6 30.65 9.39 40.36
C PRO A 6 29.27 9.35 39.69
N ILE A 7 28.36 8.58 40.28
CA ILE A 7 26.94 8.62 39.95
C ILE A 7 26.48 10.04 40.24
N ILE A 8 26.39 10.86 39.19
CA ILE A 8 25.80 12.20 39.25
C ILE A 8 24.41 12.02 39.86
N GLY A 9 24.11 12.80 40.90
CA GLY A 9 22.86 12.71 41.67
C GLY A 9 21.66 12.56 40.73
N LEU A 10 20.80 11.59 41.04
CA LEU A 10 19.56 11.30 40.31
C LEU A 10 18.49 12.36 40.62
N ASP A 11 18.85 13.64 40.55
CA ASP A 11 17.93 14.73 40.81
C ASP A 11 17.03 14.93 39.58
N VAL A 12 15.72 14.89 39.83
CA VAL A 12 14.70 15.16 38.82
C VAL A 12 14.51 16.67 38.78
N HIS A 13 14.94 17.30 37.69
CA HIS A 13 14.64 18.70 37.42
C HIS A 13 13.49 18.77 36.41
N ALA A 14 12.40 19.45 36.77
CA ALA A 14 11.35 19.81 35.83
C ALA A 14 11.95 20.72 34.75
N LEU A 15 11.94 20.27 33.48
CA LEU A 15 12.60 20.95 32.37
C LEU A 15 11.63 21.37 31.25
N PHE A 16 10.47 20.72 31.17
CA PHE A 16 9.51 20.91 30.08
C PHE A 16 8.16 21.35 30.62
N ASP A 17 7.87 22.64 30.56
CA ASP A 17 6.55 23.18 30.91
C ASP A 17 5.45 22.75 29.93
N ASP A 18 5.84 22.54 28.67
CA ASP A 18 4.98 22.07 27.58
C ASP A 18 5.57 20.83 26.91
N ARG A 19 4.79 20.22 26.01
CA ARG A 19 5.25 19.07 25.22
C ARG A 19 6.55 19.42 24.50
N PRO A 20 7.60 18.58 24.61
CA PRO A 20 8.86 18.79 23.90
C PRO A 20 8.66 18.99 22.40
N THR A 21 9.43 19.92 21.82
CA THR A 21 9.32 20.33 20.42
C THR A 21 9.90 19.27 19.47
N ALA A 22 9.55 19.36 18.18
CA ALA A 22 10.15 18.51 17.15
C ALA A 22 11.68 18.71 17.06
N GLU A 23 12.15 19.95 17.20
CA GLU A 23 13.59 20.27 17.20
C GLU A 23 14.35 19.55 18.33
N PHE A 24 13.75 19.48 19.53
CA PHE A 24 14.31 18.71 20.63
C PHE A 24 14.44 17.22 20.29
N LEU A 25 13.38 16.63 19.73
CA LEU A 25 13.35 15.21 19.35
C LEU A 25 14.36 14.89 18.25
N ASP A 26 14.54 15.80 17.29
CA ASP A 26 15.51 15.64 16.20
C ASP A 26 16.95 15.81 16.70
N GLY A 27 17.21 16.73 17.63
CA GLY A 27 18.49 16.83 18.32
C GLY A 27 18.82 15.56 19.10
N TRP A 28 17.84 15.04 19.85
CA TRP A 28 17.98 13.80 20.61
C TRP A 28 18.25 12.59 19.72
N ARG A 29 17.55 12.44 18.60
CA ARG A 29 17.79 11.37 17.62
C ARG A 29 19.22 11.42 17.05
N ARG A 30 19.67 12.60 16.61
CA ARG A 30 21.05 12.80 16.13
C ARG A 30 22.10 12.43 17.19
N HIS A 31 21.81 12.69 18.46
CA HIS A 31 22.67 12.27 19.57
C HIS A 31 22.74 10.75 19.72
N ILE A 32 21.61 10.04 19.59
CA ILE A 32 21.60 8.56 19.60
C ILE A 32 22.44 8.01 18.45
N ASP A 33 22.26 8.55 17.25
CA ASP A 33 22.95 8.05 16.05
C ASP A 33 24.47 8.28 16.13
N SER A 34 24.91 9.36 16.78
CA SER A 34 26.34 9.69 16.92
C SER A 34 27.03 9.04 18.11
N THR A 35 26.32 8.81 19.22
CA THR A 35 26.95 8.35 20.47
C THR A 35 26.50 6.94 20.89
N GLY A 36 25.34 6.48 20.43
CA GLY A 36 24.68 5.30 21.00
C GLY A 36 24.20 5.48 22.44
N HIS A 37 24.26 6.68 23.02
CA HIS A 37 23.94 6.97 24.42
C HIS A 37 22.72 7.90 24.57
N PRO A 38 21.48 7.43 24.32
CA PRO A 38 20.26 8.24 24.51
C PRO A 38 20.15 8.85 25.91
N GLU A 39 20.66 8.13 26.91
CA GLU A 39 20.57 8.47 28.33
C GLU A 39 21.49 9.63 28.75
N THR A 40 22.42 10.04 27.88
CA THR A 40 23.36 11.15 28.14
C THR A 40 22.99 12.42 27.41
N TYR A 41 21.91 12.41 26.62
CA TYR A 41 21.45 13.62 25.95
C TYR A 41 21.01 14.67 26.98
N PRO A 42 21.41 15.95 26.83
CA PRO A 42 20.98 17.00 27.75
C PRO A 42 19.46 16.98 27.93
N THR A 43 19.00 17.15 29.17
CA THR A 43 17.58 17.15 29.58
C THR A 43 16.84 15.81 29.61
N VAL A 44 17.47 14.69 29.19
CA VAL A 44 16.92 13.35 29.43
C VAL A 44 17.28 12.89 30.84
N THR A 45 16.28 12.48 31.62
CA THR A 45 16.53 11.94 32.98
C THR A 45 16.56 10.43 33.01
N ASN A 46 17.48 9.88 33.80
CA ASN A 46 17.58 8.45 34.10
C ASN A 46 17.04 8.09 35.49
N ALA A 47 16.61 9.09 36.25
CA ALA A 47 15.93 8.89 37.53
C ALA A 47 14.58 8.21 37.29
N GLY A 48 14.22 7.28 38.18
CA GLY A 48 12.91 6.64 38.12
C GLY A 48 11.79 7.66 38.35
N PRO A 49 10.62 7.49 37.70
CA PRO A 49 9.49 8.38 37.92
C PRO A 49 8.94 8.23 39.33
N THR A 50 8.54 9.35 39.92
CA THR A 50 7.75 9.41 41.16
C THR A 50 6.27 9.16 40.86
N MET A 51 5.79 9.53 39.67
CA MET A 51 4.43 9.31 39.18
C MET A 51 4.43 8.54 37.86
N LYS A 52 3.59 7.50 37.78
CA LYS A 52 3.52 6.61 36.61
C LYS A 52 2.33 6.89 35.68
N SER A 53 1.48 7.85 36.05
CA SER A 53 0.33 8.32 35.28
C SER A 53 0.68 9.43 34.30
N GLY A 54 -0.24 9.76 33.39
CA GLY A 54 -0.14 10.97 32.58
C GLY A 54 1.03 11.00 31.58
N VAL A 55 1.44 9.83 31.08
CA VAL A 55 2.57 9.73 30.16
C VAL A 55 2.16 10.03 28.72
N VAL A 56 3.05 10.64 27.95
CA VAL A 56 2.89 10.91 26.51
C VAL A 56 4.06 10.30 25.76
N VAL A 57 3.77 9.43 24.79
CA VAL A 57 4.80 8.89 23.89
C VAL A 57 5.15 9.96 22.86
N LEU A 58 6.45 10.24 22.69
CA LEU A 58 6.94 11.30 21.81
C LEU A 58 7.67 10.79 20.57
N SER A 59 8.04 9.51 20.53
CA SER A 59 8.77 8.94 19.42
C SER A 59 8.26 7.56 19.03
N GLU A 60 8.55 7.17 17.79
CA GLU A 60 8.53 5.79 17.35
C GLU A 60 9.57 4.97 18.12
N GLU A 61 9.56 3.66 17.90
CA GLU A 61 10.60 2.77 18.42
C GLU A 61 11.94 3.09 17.76
N ILE A 62 12.94 3.30 18.60
CA ILE A 62 14.30 3.60 18.18
C ILE A 62 15.19 2.45 18.65
N THR A 63 15.85 1.82 17.68
CA THR A 63 16.91 0.86 17.91
C THR A 63 18.22 1.62 18.11
N VAL A 64 18.80 1.48 19.30
CA VAL A 64 20.04 2.16 19.65
C VAL A 64 21.24 1.42 19.03
N PRO A 65 22.20 2.11 18.39
CA PRO A 65 23.39 1.49 17.82
C PRO A 65 24.35 1.04 18.93
N VAL A 66 24.11 -0.14 19.51
CA VAL A 66 24.90 -0.66 20.65
C VAL A 66 26.39 -0.83 20.35
N HIS A 67 26.78 -0.97 19.09
CA HIS A 67 28.19 -1.05 18.67
C HIS A 67 28.97 0.24 18.97
N LEU A 68 28.30 1.39 19.14
CA LEU A 68 28.92 2.64 19.58
C LEU A 68 29.11 2.72 21.09
N ARG A 69 28.45 1.83 21.85
CA ARG A 69 28.52 1.79 23.32
C ARG A 69 29.68 0.91 23.75
N LEU A 70 30.29 1.25 24.88
CA LEU A 70 31.38 0.46 25.47
C LEU A 70 30.95 -1.01 25.62
N ASN A 71 31.71 -1.94 25.05
CA ASN A 71 31.43 -3.39 25.09
C ASN A 71 30.05 -3.83 24.58
N GLY A 72 29.41 -3.06 23.68
CA GLY A 72 28.08 -3.44 23.16
C GLY A 72 26.97 -3.40 24.21
N ARG A 73 27.19 -2.66 25.29
CA ARG A 73 26.28 -2.58 26.44
C ARG A 73 24.90 -2.06 26.07
N ARG A 74 23.86 -2.57 26.73
CA ARG A 74 22.49 -2.11 26.50
C ARG A 74 22.21 -0.75 27.15
N VAL A 75 21.07 -0.16 26.84
CA VAL A 75 20.63 1.10 27.43
C VAL A 75 20.08 0.87 28.84
N PRO A 76 20.44 1.69 29.84
CA PRO A 76 19.87 1.59 31.17
C PRO A 76 18.38 1.99 31.18
N CYS A 77 17.57 1.30 31.98
CA CYS A 77 16.13 1.59 32.06
C CYS A 77 15.74 2.39 33.32
N PRO A 78 15.19 3.61 33.17
CA PRO A 78 14.80 4.43 34.31
C PRO A 78 13.61 3.84 35.08
N LEU A 79 12.78 2.99 34.46
CA LEU A 79 11.60 2.40 35.12
C LEU A 79 11.90 1.15 35.96
N CYS A 80 12.91 0.38 35.56
CA CYS A 80 13.16 -0.94 36.15
C CYS A 80 14.26 -0.87 37.22
N THR A 81 15.42 -0.34 36.83
CA THR A 81 16.57 -0.19 37.73
C THR A 81 17.49 0.87 37.14
N PRO A 82 17.40 2.13 37.62
CA PRO A 82 18.26 3.22 37.18
C PRO A 82 19.73 2.78 37.23
N GLY A 83 20.41 2.75 36.09
CA GLY A 83 21.82 2.34 35.97
C GLY A 83 22.09 0.90 35.52
N HIS A 84 21.08 0.01 35.44
CA HIS A 84 21.27 -1.32 34.85
C HIS A 84 20.78 -1.37 33.42
N GLU A 85 21.65 -1.89 32.56
CA GLU A 85 21.45 -2.10 31.13
C GLU A 85 20.32 -3.14 30.89
N LYS A 86 19.31 -2.77 30.10
CA LYS A 86 18.11 -3.62 29.93
C LYS A 86 17.67 -3.80 28.49
N PHE A 87 17.73 -2.77 27.66
CA PHE A 87 17.09 -2.80 26.34
C PHE A 87 17.94 -2.16 25.25
N GLU A 88 17.63 -2.51 24.01
CA GLU A 88 18.26 -1.97 22.80
C GLU A 88 17.26 -1.14 21.98
N VAL A 89 15.96 -1.41 22.17
CA VAL A 89 14.85 -0.73 21.49
C VAL A 89 13.96 -0.04 22.52
N GLY A 90 13.74 1.26 22.35
CA GLY A 90 12.94 2.05 23.27
C GLY A 90 12.25 3.24 22.61
N ARG A 91 11.54 4.02 23.41
CA ARG A 91 10.83 5.23 22.98
C ARG A 91 11.08 6.39 23.95
N MET A 92 11.01 7.60 23.43
CA MET A 92 10.96 8.81 24.25
C MET A 92 9.56 8.96 24.84
N ILE A 93 9.48 9.11 26.15
CA ILE A 93 8.24 9.30 26.90
C ILE A 93 8.38 10.56 27.74
N TRP A 94 7.40 11.45 27.63
CA TRP A 94 7.26 12.62 28.49
C TRP A 94 6.31 12.33 29.64
N PHE A 95 6.78 12.60 30.84
CA PHE A 95 6.04 12.46 32.09
C PHE A 95 5.49 13.84 32.42
N VAL A 96 4.21 14.07 32.09
CA VAL A 96 3.59 15.41 32.13
C VAL A 96 3.66 16.01 33.53
N ASP A 97 3.30 15.23 34.55
CA ASP A 97 3.26 15.70 35.94
C ASP A 97 4.64 16.08 36.49
N GLU A 98 5.69 15.41 36.02
CA GLU A 98 7.07 15.65 36.43
C GLU A 98 7.81 16.62 35.50
N LYS A 99 7.21 16.99 34.37
CA LYS A 99 7.82 17.88 33.35
C LYS A 99 9.19 17.41 32.87
N VAL A 100 9.37 16.10 32.72
CA VAL A 100 10.63 15.47 32.28
C VAL A 100 10.42 14.42 31.21
N VAL A 101 11.46 14.19 30.42
CA VAL A 101 11.48 13.15 29.38
C VAL A 101 12.41 12.01 29.77
N ARG A 102 12.02 10.79 29.40
CA ARG A 102 12.78 9.57 29.67
C ARG A 102 12.79 8.70 28.42
N PHE A 103 13.93 8.05 28.17
CA PHE A 103 14.00 7.00 27.18
C PHE A 103 13.77 5.63 27.83
N VAL A 104 12.71 4.94 27.40
CA VAL A 104 12.23 3.73 28.06
C VAL A 104 12.08 2.61 27.05
N GLY A 105 12.58 1.41 27.39
CA GLY A 105 12.38 0.21 26.58
C GLY A 105 10.90 -0.16 26.49
N ARG A 106 10.44 -0.60 25.30
CA ARG A 106 9.02 -0.93 25.04
C ARG A 106 8.42 -1.88 26.08
N ASP A 107 9.08 -3.01 26.32
CA ASP A 107 8.60 -4.03 27.25
C ASP A 107 8.59 -3.51 28.70
N CYS A 108 9.57 -2.67 29.04
CA CYS A 108 9.63 -2.02 30.35
C CYS A 108 8.48 -1.04 30.53
N ALA A 109 8.17 -0.23 29.51
CA ALA A 109 7.05 0.71 29.53
C ALA A 109 5.72 -0.04 29.67
N GLN A 110 5.50 -1.09 28.86
CA GLN A 110 4.28 -1.89 28.92
C GLN A 110 4.10 -2.58 30.29
N SER A 111 5.16 -3.14 30.85
CA SER A 111 5.11 -3.83 32.15
C SER A 111 4.93 -2.88 33.33
N ARG A 112 5.55 -1.69 33.30
CA ARG A 112 5.64 -0.79 34.47
C ARG A 112 4.61 0.34 34.46
N LEU A 113 4.17 0.78 33.29
CA LEU A 113 3.17 1.86 33.12
C LEU A 113 1.78 1.31 32.75
N GLY A 114 1.68 0.05 32.30
CA GLY A 114 0.40 -0.63 32.10
C GLY A 114 -0.50 0.06 31.07
N GLU A 115 -1.74 0.34 31.47
CA GLU A 115 -2.76 0.93 30.58
C GLU A 115 -2.44 2.36 30.14
N ASP A 116 -1.76 3.15 30.98
CA ASP A 116 -1.39 4.53 30.63
C ASP A 116 -0.46 4.57 29.42
N TYR A 117 0.52 3.66 29.37
CA TYR A 117 1.38 3.52 28.20
C TYR A 117 0.62 3.04 26.97
N LYS A 118 -0.32 2.09 27.11
CA LYS A 118 -1.13 1.63 25.97
C LYS A 118 -1.98 2.75 25.38
N LEU A 119 -2.55 3.60 26.23
CA LEU A 119 -3.34 4.76 25.78
C LEU A 119 -2.44 5.79 25.10
N ALA A 120 -1.28 6.10 25.69
CA ALA A 120 -0.30 7.02 25.12
C ALA A 120 0.26 6.52 23.77
N ASP A 121 0.52 5.23 23.64
CA ASP A 121 0.99 4.60 22.40
C ASP A 121 -0.07 4.63 21.29
N LYS A 122 -1.33 4.31 21.64
CA LYS A 122 -2.47 4.47 20.71
C LYS A 122 -2.61 5.92 20.25
N ARG A 123 -2.51 6.88 21.17
CA ARG A 123 -2.60 8.31 20.87
C ARG A 123 -1.47 8.77 19.97
N PHE A 124 -0.23 8.36 20.25
CA PHE A 124 0.93 8.66 19.41
C PHE A 124 0.76 8.09 18.00
N SER A 125 0.34 6.83 17.87
CA SER A 125 0.08 6.19 16.57
C SER A 125 -1.00 6.93 15.76
N PHE A 126 -2.05 7.39 16.45
CA PHE A 126 -3.12 8.19 15.88
C PHE A 126 -2.62 9.56 15.39
N GLU A 127 -1.84 10.27 16.21
CA GLU A 127 -1.21 11.56 15.86
C GLU A 127 -0.27 11.43 14.66
N ASN A 128 0.59 10.40 14.64
CA ASN A 128 1.50 10.15 13.52
C ASN A 128 0.73 9.91 12.21
N ARG A 129 -0.32 9.09 12.25
CA ARG A 129 -1.14 8.80 11.08
C ARG A 129 -1.84 10.05 10.53
N MET A 130 -2.39 10.89 11.40
CA MET A 130 -2.96 12.18 10.97
C MET A 130 -1.90 13.11 10.37
N GLY A 131 -0.72 13.19 11.00
CA GLY A 131 0.40 13.97 10.47
C GLY A 131 0.83 13.51 9.08
N GLU A 132 0.86 12.19 8.86
CA GLU A 132 1.13 11.60 7.55
C GLU A 132 0.04 11.94 6.53
N TYR A 133 -1.24 11.77 6.89
CA TYR A 133 -2.35 12.12 6.01
C TYR A 133 -2.35 13.60 5.63
N LEU A 134 -2.09 14.51 6.58
CA LEU A 134 -2.00 15.94 6.29
C LEU A 134 -0.84 16.28 5.37
N ARG A 135 0.34 15.69 5.61
CA ARG A 135 1.51 15.88 4.74
C ARG A 135 1.16 15.45 3.32
N ARG A 136 0.54 14.27 3.19
CA ARG A 136 0.14 13.73 1.91
C ARG A 136 -0.95 14.54 1.22
N TRP A 137 -1.93 15.01 1.97
CA TRP A 137 -2.99 15.87 1.47
C TRP A 137 -2.40 17.17 0.93
N LYS A 138 -1.45 17.80 1.64
CA LYS A 138 -0.72 18.99 1.17
C LYS A 138 0.07 18.76 -0.12
N GLU A 139 0.58 17.55 -0.34
CA GLU A 139 1.25 17.19 -1.61
C GLU A 139 0.25 16.98 -2.77
N ILE A 140 -0.91 16.37 -2.49
CA ILE A 140 -1.91 16.01 -3.51
C ILE A 140 -2.79 17.19 -3.91
N TYR A 141 -3.22 18.00 -2.95
CA TYR A 141 -4.21 19.07 -3.18
C TYR A 141 -3.83 20.05 -4.29
N PRO A 142 -2.58 20.57 -4.36
CA PRO A 142 -2.16 21.45 -5.46
C PRO A 142 -2.27 20.82 -6.85
N ARG A 143 -2.35 19.49 -6.93
CA ARG A 143 -2.44 18.71 -8.17
C ARG A 143 -3.86 18.23 -8.48
N ALA A 144 -4.87 18.66 -7.72
CA ALA A 144 -6.25 18.22 -7.93
C ALA A 144 -6.77 18.47 -9.35
N ALA A 145 -6.41 19.61 -9.97
CA ALA A 145 -6.78 19.92 -11.35
C ALA A 145 -6.10 18.97 -12.37
N GLU A 146 -4.81 18.66 -12.17
CA GLU A 146 -4.07 17.72 -13.02
C GLU A 146 -4.67 16.30 -12.90
N LEU A 147 -4.99 15.87 -11.68
CA LEU A 147 -5.67 14.59 -11.43
C LEU A 147 -7.04 14.50 -12.13
N LYS A 148 -7.80 15.60 -12.17
CA LYS A 148 -9.07 15.69 -12.90
C LYS A 148 -8.87 15.44 -14.39
N VAL A 149 -7.87 16.08 -15.00
CA VAL A 149 -7.54 15.89 -16.43
C VAL A 149 -7.17 14.44 -16.73
N ILE A 150 -6.34 13.81 -15.89
CA ILE A 150 -5.97 12.39 -16.04
C ILE A 150 -7.22 11.51 -15.94
N LEU A 151 -8.07 11.72 -14.93
CA LEU A 151 -9.32 10.97 -14.79
C LEU A 151 -10.24 11.14 -16.00
N ASP A 152 -10.43 12.38 -16.47
CA ASP A 152 -11.29 12.68 -17.62
C ASP A 152 -10.80 11.96 -18.89
N SER A 153 -9.48 11.83 -19.05
CA SER A 153 -8.89 11.09 -20.17
C SER A 153 -9.09 9.57 -20.10
N LEU A 154 -9.34 9.01 -18.91
CA LEU A 154 -9.64 7.57 -18.70
C LEU A 154 -11.14 7.26 -18.72
N ARG A 155 -12.00 8.27 -18.61
CA ARG A 155 -13.45 8.12 -18.42
C ARG A 155 -14.11 7.20 -19.45
N SER A 156 -13.93 7.49 -20.74
CA SER A 156 -14.60 6.74 -21.79
C SER A 156 -14.03 5.32 -21.92
N GLN A 157 -12.72 5.16 -21.77
CA GLN A 157 -12.06 3.85 -21.79
C GLN A 157 -12.59 2.94 -20.68
N ALA A 158 -12.63 3.41 -19.43
CA ALA A 158 -13.12 2.65 -18.29
C ALA A 158 -14.58 2.18 -18.51
N ARG A 159 -15.47 3.10 -18.91
CA ARG A 159 -16.86 2.78 -19.21
C ARG A 159 -17.00 1.75 -20.32
N PHE A 160 -16.37 1.96 -21.48
CA PHE A 160 -16.57 1.05 -22.61
C PHE A 160 -15.93 -0.32 -22.40
N LEU A 161 -14.80 -0.41 -21.69
CA LEU A 161 -14.22 -1.70 -21.32
C LEU A 161 -15.14 -2.46 -20.35
N GLN A 162 -15.76 -1.78 -19.39
CA GLN A 162 -16.75 -2.41 -18.53
C GLN A 162 -17.98 -2.88 -19.33
N CYS A 163 -18.50 -2.07 -20.26
CA CYS A 163 -19.61 -2.50 -21.12
C CYS A 163 -19.26 -3.73 -21.98
N ILE A 164 -17.99 -3.89 -22.39
CA ILE A 164 -17.53 -5.12 -23.09
C ILE A 164 -17.58 -6.32 -22.14
N ALA A 165 -17.09 -6.17 -20.91
CA ALA A 165 -17.14 -7.21 -19.88
C ALA A 165 -18.59 -7.62 -19.54
N GLU A 166 -19.48 -6.65 -19.35
CA GLU A 166 -20.90 -6.89 -19.09
C GLU A 166 -21.59 -7.61 -20.25
N GLN A 167 -21.33 -7.21 -21.51
CA GLN A 167 -21.88 -7.91 -22.67
C GLN A 167 -21.31 -9.33 -22.82
N LEU A 168 -20.03 -9.55 -22.50
CA LEU A 168 -19.44 -10.90 -22.44
C LEU A 168 -20.16 -11.76 -21.39
N ASP A 169 -20.39 -11.25 -20.19
CA ASP A 169 -21.10 -11.99 -19.14
C ASP A 169 -22.57 -12.24 -19.52
N GLN A 170 -23.21 -11.30 -20.22
CA GLN A 170 -24.59 -11.45 -20.67
C GLN A 170 -24.75 -12.51 -21.77
N TYR A 171 -23.89 -12.48 -22.79
CA TYR A 171 -24.03 -13.31 -23.99
C TYR A 171 -23.18 -14.58 -23.95
N ALA A 172 -22.16 -14.65 -23.09
CA ALA A 172 -21.26 -15.77 -22.91
C ALA A 172 -20.83 -15.91 -21.42
N PRO A 173 -21.76 -16.20 -20.49
CA PRO A 173 -21.60 -16.04 -19.03
C PRO A 173 -20.43 -16.81 -18.40
N SER A 174 -20.02 -17.94 -18.96
CA SER A 174 -18.86 -18.70 -18.42
C SER A 174 -17.55 -18.37 -19.14
N PHE A 175 -17.57 -17.59 -20.23
CA PHE A 175 -16.40 -17.39 -21.09
C PHE A 175 -15.26 -16.73 -20.33
N ARG A 176 -15.50 -15.55 -19.73
CA ARG A 176 -14.49 -14.76 -19.02
C ARG A 176 -13.90 -15.53 -17.85
N GLY A 177 -14.76 -16.12 -17.01
CA GLY A 177 -14.33 -16.93 -15.87
C GLY A 177 -13.50 -18.15 -16.27
N ASN A 178 -13.88 -18.85 -17.34
CA ASN A 178 -13.12 -20.01 -17.84
C ASN A 178 -11.78 -19.57 -18.45
N MET A 179 -11.78 -18.53 -19.29
CA MET A 179 -10.56 -17.97 -19.89
C MET A 179 -9.58 -17.47 -18.82
N PHE A 180 -10.06 -16.72 -17.82
CA PHE A 180 -9.22 -16.25 -16.73
C PHE A 180 -8.63 -17.41 -15.94
N ARG A 181 -9.45 -18.40 -15.56
CA ARG A 181 -8.97 -19.58 -14.82
C ARG A 181 -7.90 -20.32 -15.60
N GLU A 182 -8.10 -20.54 -16.90
CA GLU A 182 -7.14 -21.26 -17.74
C GLU A 182 -5.83 -20.48 -17.89
N LEU A 183 -5.91 -19.22 -18.30
CA LEU A 183 -4.73 -18.41 -18.60
C LEU A 183 -3.95 -18.00 -17.34
N SER A 184 -4.61 -17.87 -16.20
CA SER A 184 -3.95 -17.50 -14.94
C SER A 184 -3.09 -18.62 -14.34
N GLN A 185 -3.38 -19.89 -14.61
CA GLN A 185 -2.64 -21.04 -14.05
C GLN A 185 -1.16 -21.02 -14.40
N ASN A 186 -0.81 -20.55 -15.59
CA ASN A 186 0.57 -20.50 -16.09
C ASN A 186 1.11 -19.07 -16.16
N ALA A 187 0.64 -18.17 -15.29
CA ALA A 187 1.02 -16.75 -15.28
C ALA A 187 0.83 -16.06 -16.65
N GLY A 188 -0.18 -16.49 -17.40
CA GLY A 188 -0.49 -16.02 -18.75
C GLY A 188 0.24 -16.75 -19.87
N THR A 189 1.25 -17.58 -19.60
CA THR A 189 1.98 -18.29 -20.66
C THR A 189 1.10 -19.36 -21.30
N ILE A 190 0.95 -19.30 -22.62
CA ILE A 190 0.16 -20.24 -23.42
C ILE A 190 1.10 -21.25 -24.05
N MET A 191 0.93 -22.51 -23.67
CA MET A 191 1.69 -23.64 -24.19
C MET A 191 0.80 -24.50 -25.07
N VAL A 192 1.29 -24.82 -26.26
CA VAL A 192 0.70 -25.80 -27.16
C VAL A 192 1.65 -26.99 -27.30
N LYS A 193 1.19 -28.11 -27.85
CA LYS A 193 2.06 -29.23 -28.15
C LYS A 193 2.06 -29.49 -29.66
N ASP A 194 3.23 -29.47 -30.26
CA ASP A 194 3.40 -29.82 -31.67
C ASP A 194 3.64 -31.34 -31.80
N ASP A 195 3.04 -31.97 -32.80
CA ASP A 195 3.40 -33.32 -33.24
C ASP A 195 4.75 -33.27 -33.96
N VAL A 196 5.80 -33.84 -33.35
CA VAL A 196 7.15 -33.89 -33.94
C VAL A 196 7.46 -35.24 -34.59
N GLY A 197 6.44 -36.07 -34.83
CA GLY A 197 6.53 -37.38 -35.43
C GLY A 197 6.27 -38.53 -34.45
N LYS A 198 6.56 -39.75 -34.88
CA LYS A 198 6.38 -40.96 -34.08
C LYS A 198 7.72 -41.47 -33.55
N ASP A 199 7.72 -41.95 -32.32
CA ASP A 199 8.87 -42.64 -31.75
C ASP A 199 9.05 -44.05 -32.36
N ARG A 200 10.07 -44.78 -31.90
CA ARG A 200 10.35 -46.16 -32.36
C ARG A 200 9.23 -47.16 -32.03
N THR A 201 8.31 -46.81 -31.13
CA THR A 201 7.15 -47.63 -30.75
C THR A 201 5.89 -47.26 -31.53
N GLY A 202 5.96 -46.24 -32.39
CA GLY A 202 4.82 -45.72 -33.14
C GLY A 202 3.95 -44.73 -32.36
N GLN A 203 4.34 -44.34 -31.14
CA GLN A 203 3.65 -43.32 -30.35
C GLN A 203 4.00 -41.92 -30.86
N THR A 204 3.00 -41.06 -31.00
CA THR A 204 3.21 -39.66 -31.36
C THR A 204 3.97 -38.93 -30.26
N ILE A 205 5.11 -38.34 -30.61
CA ILE A 205 5.90 -37.50 -29.73
C ILE A 205 5.33 -36.09 -29.81
N MET A 206 4.85 -35.59 -28.67
CA MET A 206 4.32 -34.24 -28.55
C MET A 206 5.35 -33.36 -27.84
N LYS A 207 5.85 -32.32 -28.51
CA LYS A 207 6.81 -31.37 -27.91
C LYS A 207 6.10 -30.08 -27.49
N PRO A 208 6.24 -29.60 -26.25
CA PRO A 208 5.67 -28.33 -25.86
C PRO A 208 6.34 -27.18 -26.62
N ARG A 209 5.53 -26.26 -27.13
CA ARG A 209 5.93 -25.00 -27.75
C ARG A 209 5.17 -23.86 -27.08
N GLU A 210 5.89 -22.80 -26.74
CA GLU A 210 5.27 -21.57 -26.26
C GLU A 210 4.63 -20.85 -27.45
N LEU A 211 3.32 -20.61 -27.36
CA LEU A 211 2.60 -19.84 -28.36
C LEU A 211 2.74 -18.33 -28.09
N GLY A 212 2.76 -17.96 -26.81
CA GLY A 212 2.98 -16.59 -26.36
C GLY A 212 2.46 -16.37 -24.94
N LYS A 213 2.29 -15.11 -24.56
CA LYS A 213 1.79 -14.71 -23.24
C LYS A 213 0.47 -13.96 -23.38
N ALA A 214 -0.56 -14.46 -22.72
CA ALA A 214 -1.84 -13.78 -22.59
C ALA A 214 -1.68 -12.43 -21.89
N GLN A 215 -2.38 -11.44 -22.43
CA GLN A 215 -2.41 -10.06 -21.96
C GLN A 215 -3.86 -9.62 -21.74
N GLY A 216 -4.08 -8.59 -20.92
CA GLY A 216 -5.44 -8.12 -20.66
C GLY A 216 -6.28 -9.08 -19.84
N LEU A 217 -5.64 -9.82 -18.94
CA LEU A 217 -6.30 -10.76 -18.05
C LEU A 217 -7.26 -10.05 -17.08
N TRP A 218 -7.07 -8.76 -16.78
CA TRP A 218 -8.02 -7.99 -15.97
C TRP A 218 -9.39 -7.96 -16.62
N LEU A 219 -9.48 -7.80 -17.95
CA LEU A 219 -10.77 -7.83 -18.65
C LEU A 219 -11.49 -9.17 -18.44
N MET A 220 -10.79 -10.27 -18.18
CA MET A 220 -11.37 -11.59 -17.96
C MET A 220 -11.74 -11.86 -16.49
N GLN A 221 -11.34 -11.00 -15.55
CA GLN A 221 -11.62 -11.18 -14.13
C GLN A 221 -13.11 -10.95 -13.79
N PRO A 222 -13.75 -11.81 -12.99
CA PRO A 222 -15.15 -11.63 -12.60
C PRO A 222 -15.46 -10.30 -11.91
N ASP A 223 -14.49 -9.71 -11.22
CA ASP A 223 -14.58 -8.44 -10.47
C ASP A 223 -14.01 -7.23 -11.23
N PHE A 224 -13.87 -7.34 -12.55
CA PHE A 224 -13.45 -6.23 -13.41
C PHE A 224 -14.50 -5.10 -13.43
N MET A 225 -14.26 -4.05 -12.63
CA MET A 225 -15.18 -2.92 -12.46
C MET A 225 -14.46 -1.56 -12.56
N PRO A 226 -13.89 -1.20 -13.74
CA PRO A 226 -13.14 0.05 -13.90
C PRO A 226 -14.02 1.30 -13.76
N GLU A 227 -15.29 1.29 -14.19
CA GLU A 227 -16.13 2.48 -14.16
C GLU A 227 -16.53 2.90 -12.73
N PRO A 228 -16.98 1.99 -11.83
CA PRO A 228 -17.18 2.32 -10.42
C PRO A 228 -15.92 2.87 -9.73
N LEU A 229 -14.75 2.30 -10.03
CA LEU A 229 -13.48 2.81 -9.49
C LEU A 229 -13.19 4.23 -9.99
N TYR A 230 -13.38 4.49 -11.28
CA TYR A 230 -13.30 5.82 -11.88
C TYR A 230 -14.27 6.81 -11.22
N LEU A 231 -15.55 6.47 -11.10
CA LEU A 231 -16.57 7.34 -10.52
C LEU A 231 -16.26 7.68 -9.06
N GLY A 232 -15.82 6.69 -8.28
CA GLY A 232 -15.39 6.89 -6.89
C GLY A 232 -14.20 7.84 -6.77
N LEU A 233 -13.18 7.65 -7.62
CA LEU A 233 -12.01 8.54 -7.66
C LEU A 233 -12.36 9.94 -8.12
N ARG A 234 -13.19 10.08 -9.16
CA ARG A 234 -13.63 11.36 -9.69
C ARG A 234 -14.36 12.17 -8.63
N LYS A 235 -15.35 11.56 -7.96
CA LYS A 235 -16.08 12.20 -6.87
C LYS A 235 -15.13 12.67 -5.75
N LEU A 236 -14.20 11.83 -5.35
CA LEU A 236 -13.23 12.13 -4.29
C LEU A 236 -12.29 13.30 -4.66
N VAL A 237 -11.79 13.34 -5.89
CA VAL A 237 -10.93 14.43 -6.37
C VAL A 237 -11.74 15.73 -6.55
N GLU A 238 -13.01 15.64 -6.94
CA GLU A 238 -13.90 16.80 -7.05
C GLU A 238 -14.29 17.40 -5.70
N SER A 239 -14.49 16.56 -4.68
CA SER A 239 -14.82 16.98 -3.32
C SER A 239 -13.60 17.35 -2.47
N MET A 240 -12.40 17.41 -3.06
CA MET A 240 -11.18 17.67 -2.31
C MET A 240 -11.10 19.14 -1.90
N GLU A 241 -11.08 19.37 -0.60
CA GLU A 241 -10.89 20.70 0.01
C GLU A 241 -9.42 20.95 0.37
N GLU A 242 -9.11 22.19 0.72
CA GLU A 242 -7.79 22.56 1.25
C GLU A 242 -7.50 21.74 2.52
N PRO A 243 -6.27 21.22 2.70
CA PRO A 243 -5.93 20.46 3.90
C PRO A 243 -6.20 21.27 5.17
N PRO A 244 -6.90 20.72 6.17
CA PRO A 244 -7.22 21.47 7.38
C PRO A 244 -5.96 21.77 8.21
N VAL A 245 -5.99 22.87 8.96
CA VAL A 245 -4.96 23.16 9.96
C VAL A 245 -5.25 22.31 11.20
N TRP A 246 -4.40 21.32 11.44
CA TRP A 246 -4.45 20.49 12.63
C TRP A 246 -3.17 20.67 13.44
N ARG A 247 -3.34 20.71 14.76
CA ARG A 247 -2.25 20.76 15.73
C ARG A 247 -2.53 19.74 16.82
N VAL A 248 -1.45 19.20 17.37
CA VAL A 248 -1.56 18.33 18.53
C VAL A 248 -1.96 19.18 19.73
N ASP A 249 -3.16 18.92 20.26
CA ASP A 249 -3.66 19.46 21.52
C ASP A 249 -3.86 18.28 22.48
N MET A 250 -3.59 18.46 23.78
CA MET A 250 -3.85 17.45 24.80
C MET A 250 -5.28 17.48 25.33
N ARG A 251 -6.02 18.58 25.10
CA ARG A 251 -7.42 18.72 25.53
C ARG A 251 -8.31 17.86 24.64
N ASN A 252 -9.21 17.09 25.23
CA ASN A 252 -10.18 16.24 24.52
C ASN A 252 -11.55 16.91 24.48
N THR A 253 -11.68 17.99 23.71
CA THR A 253 -12.98 18.63 23.46
C THR A 253 -13.75 17.86 22.37
N PRO A 254 -15.10 17.79 22.43
CA PRO A 254 -15.89 17.11 21.39
C PRO A 254 -15.58 17.63 19.98
N ALA A 255 -15.50 18.95 19.79
CA ALA A 255 -15.20 19.56 18.50
C ALA A 255 -13.84 19.13 17.92
N LYS A 256 -12.83 18.90 18.78
CA LYS A 256 -11.53 18.39 18.33
C LYS A 256 -11.64 16.92 17.90
N LEU A 257 -12.34 16.09 18.66
CA LEU A 257 -12.54 14.67 18.32
C LEU A 257 -13.27 14.53 16.98
N ASP A 258 -14.25 15.39 16.71
CA ASP A 258 -14.96 15.44 15.43
C ASP A 258 -14.02 15.83 14.29
N ALA A 259 -13.18 16.86 14.50
CA ALA A 259 -12.19 17.30 13.51
C ALA A 259 -11.12 16.22 13.24
N GLU A 260 -10.64 15.52 14.26
CA GLU A 260 -9.69 14.42 14.13
C GLU A 260 -10.31 13.22 13.41
N THR A 261 -11.57 12.90 13.70
CA THR A 261 -12.33 11.85 13.01
C THR A 261 -12.51 12.16 11.53
N LYS A 262 -12.92 13.40 11.21
CA LYS A 262 -13.05 13.88 9.83
C LYS A 262 -11.71 13.83 9.10
N LEU A 263 -10.64 14.31 9.73
CA LEU A 263 -9.30 14.28 9.14
C LEU A 263 -8.83 12.85 8.85
N LEU A 264 -9.12 11.90 9.74
CA LEU A 264 -8.74 10.51 9.51
C LEU A 264 -9.52 9.85 8.39
N SER A 265 -10.83 10.10 8.28
CA SER A 265 -11.64 9.50 7.21
C SER A 265 -11.26 10.10 5.86
N GLU A 266 -11.26 11.43 5.73
CA GLU A 266 -10.95 12.12 4.48
C GLU A 266 -9.48 12.00 4.10
N GLY A 267 -8.58 12.16 5.08
CA GLY A 267 -7.15 12.01 4.88
C GLY A 267 -6.78 10.59 4.41
N ARG A 268 -7.46 9.56 4.90
CA ARG A 268 -7.28 8.18 4.44
C ARG A 268 -7.70 7.99 2.97
N GLU A 269 -8.81 8.59 2.57
CA GLU A 269 -9.28 8.51 1.17
C GLU A 269 -8.32 9.24 0.24
N ILE A 270 -7.90 10.46 0.62
CA ILE A 270 -6.95 11.26 -0.15
C ILE A 270 -5.59 10.58 -0.26
N TYR A 271 -5.10 9.99 0.83
CA TYR A 271 -3.87 9.21 0.85
C TYR A 271 -3.87 8.07 -0.19
N GLN A 272 -5.04 7.49 -0.48
CA GLN A 272 -5.19 6.39 -1.43
C GLN A 272 -5.33 6.83 -2.89
N ILE A 273 -5.58 8.11 -3.19
CA ILE A 273 -5.83 8.60 -4.56
C ILE A 273 -4.72 8.17 -5.53
N PRO A 274 -3.42 8.40 -5.25
CA PRO A 274 -2.36 8.05 -6.20
C PRO A 274 -2.35 6.56 -6.54
N ARG A 275 -2.51 5.72 -5.52
CA ARG A 275 -2.50 4.27 -5.68
C ARG A 275 -3.72 3.80 -6.48
N ARG A 276 -4.92 4.23 -6.08
CA ARG A 276 -6.17 3.84 -6.75
C ARG A 276 -6.22 4.33 -8.19
N LEU A 277 -5.67 5.50 -8.49
CA LEU A 277 -5.56 6.01 -9.86
C LEU A 277 -4.58 5.17 -10.69
N MET A 278 -3.44 4.76 -10.12
CA MET A 278 -2.54 3.81 -10.79
C MET A 278 -3.18 2.45 -11.02
N ASP A 279 -3.98 1.96 -10.06
CA ASP A 279 -4.72 0.70 -10.21
C ASP A 279 -5.76 0.81 -11.35
N LEU A 280 -6.50 1.93 -11.43
CA LEU A 280 -7.42 2.21 -12.54
C LEU A 280 -6.69 2.27 -13.89
N TRP A 281 -5.56 3.00 -13.93
CA TRP A 281 -4.76 3.12 -15.14
C TRP A 281 -4.25 1.76 -15.61
N ALA A 282 -3.71 0.95 -14.70
CA ALA A 282 -3.21 -0.40 -15.00
C ALA A 282 -4.34 -1.33 -15.45
N MET A 283 -5.51 -1.24 -14.82
CA MET A 283 -6.72 -1.98 -15.22
C MET A 283 -7.10 -1.69 -16.67
N VAL A 284 -7.18 -0.41 -17.02
CA VAL A 284 -7.54 0.04 -18.37
C VAL A 284 -6.46 -0.37 -19.36
N ALA A 285 -5.19 -0.11 -19.06
CA ALA A 285 -4.08 -0.42 -19.95
C ALA A 285 -3.95 -1.92 -20.22
N ASP A 286 -4.04 -2.77 -19.19
CA ASP A 286 -4.02 -4.22 -19.36
C ASP A 286 -5.22 -4.67 -20.20
N ALA A 287 -6.45 -4.30 -19.83
CA ALA A 287 -7.66 -4.71 -20.54
C ALA A 287 -7.65 -4.34 -22.04
N GLN A 288 -7.02 -3.24 -22.43
CA GLN A 288 -6.83 -2.88 -23.84
C GLN A 288 -5.93 -3.86 -24.59
N LEU A 289 -4.94 -4.46 -23.94
CA LEU A 289 -4.07 -5.47 -24.54
C LEU A 289 -4.88 -6.70 -24.99
N PHE A 290 -5.95 -7.04 -24.27
CA PHE A 290 -6.84 -8.15 -24.66
C PHE A 290 -7.39 -7.93 -26.07
N LEU A 291 -7.77 -6.70 -26.40
CA LEU A 291 -8.45 -6.31 -27.64
C LEU A 291 -7.50 -6.13 -28.84
N LYS A 292 -6.20 -6.38 -28.69
CA LYS A 292 -5.24 -6.27 -29.80
C LYS A 292 -5.38 -7.43 -30.77
N ALA A 293 -5.26 -7.15 -32.06
CA ALA A 293 -5.52 -8.13 -33.12
C ALA A 293 -4.58 -9.35 -33.06
N ASP A 294 -3.28 -9.12 -32.80
CA ASP A 294 -2.28 -10.16 -32.61
C ASP A 294 -2.58 -11.05 -31.39
N HIS A 295 -2.98 -10.43 -30.29
CA HIS A 295 -3.37 -11.15 -29.08
C HIS A 295 -4.64 -12.00 -29.29
N LEU A 296 -5.67 -11.44 -29.93
CA LEU A 296 -6.89 -12.19 -30.26
C LEU A 296 -6.61 -13.36 -31.23
N ALA A 297 -5.74 -13.16 -32.23
CA ALA A 297 -5.34 -14.21 -33.15
C ALA A 297 -4.54 -15.34 -32.45
N MET A 298 -3.65 -14.98 -31.52
CA MET A 298 -2.94 -15.95 -30.68
C MET A 298 -3.91 -16.77 -29.82
N LEU A 299 -4.90 -16.13 -29.19
CA LEU A 299 -5.93 -16.84 -28.43
C LEU A 299 -6.78 -17.73 -29.35
N GLU A 300 -7.19 -17.25 -30.52
CA GLU A 300 -7.90 -18.05 -31.52
C GLU A 300 -7.10 -19.29 -31.94
N GLN A 301 -5.80 -19.14 -32.20
CA GLN A 301 -4.92 -20.28 -32.48
C GLN A 301 -4.87 -21.27 -31.30
N TYR A 302 -4.71 -20.77 -30.07
CA TYR A 302 -4.74 -21.60 -28.87
C TYR A 302 -6.04 -22.40 -28.76
N GLY A 303 -7.19 -21.76 -28.96
CA GLY A 303 -8.50 -22.41 -28.86
C GLY A 303 -8.81 -23.42 -29.98
N ASN A 304 -8.07 -23.37 -31.09
CA ASN A 304 -8.23 -24.29 -32.22
C ASN A 304 -7.14 -25.36 -32.29
N GLU A 305 -6.14 -25.31 -31.42
CA GLU A 305 -5.07 -26.31 -31.38
C GLU A 305 -5.62 -27.63 -30.82
N TYR A 306 -5.54 -28.70 -31.61
CA TYR A 306 -6.12 -30.01 -31.30
C TYR A 306 -5.42 -30.75 -30.14
N SER A 307 -4.37 -30.16 -29.54
CA SER A 307 -3.35 -30.85 -28.74
C SER A 307 -3.74 -31.20 -27.29
N HIS A 308 -5.03 -31.26 -26.94
CA HIS A 308 -5.55 -31.43 -25.56
C HIS A 308 -5.04 -30.38 -24.54
N CYS A 309 -4.40 -29.30 -25.00
CA CYS A 309 -3.85 -28.25 -24.14
C CYS A 309 -4.78 -27.03 -24.02
N SER A 310 -5.83 -26.99 -24.84
CA SER A 310 -6.89 -25.99 -24.79
C SER A 310 -8.16 -26.63 -24.23
N PRO A 311 -8.92 -25.95 -23.35
CA PRO A 311 -10.23 -26.40 -22.91
C PRO A 311 -11.32 -26.17 -23.98
N PHE A 312 -10.97 -25.62 -25.14
CA PHE A 312 -11.84 -25.34 -26.28
C PHE A 312 -11.61 -26.38 -27.39
N ALA A 313 -12.70 -26.90 -27.95
CA ALA A 313 -12.71 -27.74 -29.15
C ALA A 313 -12.58 -26.90 -30.42
N ASN A 314 -13.15 -25.70 -30.41
CA ASN A 314 -12.86 -24.63 -31.37
C ASN A 314 -13.08 -23.28 -30.70
N MET A 315 -12.41 -22.26 -31.22
CA MET A 315 -12.63 -20.89 -30.79
C MET A 315 -12.50 -19.94 -31.98
N VAL A 316 -13.39 -18.95 -32.06
CA VAL A 316 -13.23 -17.78 -32.91
C VAL A 316 -13.22 -16.56 -32.02
N LEU A 317 -12.18 -15.75 -32.13
CA LEU A 317 -11.98 -14.56 -31.33
C LEU A 317 -11.34 -13.46 -32.17
N ARG A 318 -12.14 -12.50 -32.64
CA ARG A 318 -11.67 -11.40 -33.50
C ARG A 318 -12.60 -10.20 -33.49
N ILE A 319 -12.05 -9.03 -33.82
CA ILE A 319 -12.82 -7.80 -33.98
C ILE A 319 -13.09 -7.56 -35.47
N GLU A 320 -14.36 -7.54 -35.86
CA GLU A 320 -14.81 -7.27 -37.24
C GLU A 320 -15.94 -6.24 -37.20
N ASP A 321 -15.84 -5.19 -38.03
CA ASP A 321 -16.84 -4.11 -38.11
C ASP A 321 -17.21 -3.50 -36.75
N GLY A 322 -16.20 -3.30 -35.90
CA GLY A 322 -16.40 -2.76 -34.54
C GLY A 322 -17.07 -3.72 -33.55
N HIS A 323 -17.17 -5.01 -33.88
CA HIS A 323 -17.71 -6.03 -32.99
C HIS A 323 -16.68 -7.09 -32.63
N LEU A 324 -16.53 -7.41 -31.34
CA LEU A 324 -15.82 -8.59 -30.88
C LEU A 324 -16.72 -9.81 -31.08
N LYS A 325 -16.32 -10.69 -32.01
CA LYS A 325 -16.94 -11.99 -32.21
C LYS A 325 -16.29 -12.99 -31.28
N VAL A 326 -17.09 -13.66 -30.47
CA VAL A 326 -16.70 -14.78 -29.61
C VAL A 326 -17.54 -15.98 -30.02
N ASN A 327 -16.90 -17.04 -30.47
CA ASN A 327 -17.56 -18.32 -30.69
C ASN A 327 -16.66 -19.41 -30.10
N GLY A 328 -16.93 -19.81 -28.87
CA GLY A 328 -16.14 -20.81 -28.16
C GLY A 328 -16.96 -22.06 -27.93
N HIS A 329 -16.45 -23.20 -28.37
CA HIS A 329 -17.01 -24.51 -28.04
C HIS A 329 -16.12 -25.16 -26.98
N THR A 330 -16.58 -25.19 -25.73
CA THR A 330 -15.92 -25.96 -24.66
C THR A 330 -16.54 -27.35 -24.58
N TYR A 331 -15.86 -28.30 -23.91
CA TYR A 331 -16.35 -29.69 -23.76
C TYR A 331 -17.74 -29.87 -23.13
N GLY A 332 -18.34 -28.81 -22.56
CA GLY A 332 -19.69 -28.85 -21.99
C GLY A 332 -20.62 -27.72 -22.43
N GLN A 333 -20.13 -26.69 -23.12
CA GLN A 333 -20.93 -25.52 -23.47
C GLN A 333 -20.45 -24.88 -24.77
N HIS A 334 -21.41 -24.56 -25.64
CA HIS A 334 -21.20 -23.71 -26.82
C HIS A 334 -21.64 -22.28 -26.48
N GLN A 335 -20.73 -21.32 -26.63
CA GLN A 335 -20.96 -19.92 -26.31
C GLN A 335 -20.70 -19.05 -27.54
N VAL A 336 -21.70 -18.24 -27.90
CA VAL A 336 -21.62 -17.34 -29.06
C VAL A 336 -22.03 -15.95 -28.60
N ALA A 337 -21.14 -14.98 -28.78
CA ALA A 337 -21.40 -13.58 -28.50
C ALA A 337 -20.89 -12.69 -29.64
N ARG A 338 -21.63 -11.60 -29.89
CA ARG A 338 -21.21 -10.51 -30.78
C ARG A 338 -21.35 -9.22 -29.99
N ILE A 339 -20.22 -8.69 -29.53
CA ILE A 339 -20.15 -7.60 -28.57
C ILE A 339 -19.70 -6.33 -29.25
N ILE A 340 -20.33 -5.20 -28.95
CA ILE A 340 -19.94 -3.91 -29.53
C ILE A 340 -18.63 -3.44 -28.87
N VAL A 341 -17.62 -3.12 -29.68
CA VAL A 341 -16.33 -2.56 -29.24
C VAL A 341 -16.24 -1.12 -29.72
N HIS A 342 -16.58 -0.19 -28.83
CA HIS A 342 -16.45 1.23 -29.12
C HIS A 342 -14.98 1.61 -29.39
N ALA A 343 -14.74 2.56 -30.30
CA ALA A 343 -13.38 2.97 -30.68
C ALA A 343 -12.54 3.44 -29.48
N ASP A 344 -13.18 4.13 -28.52
CA ASP A 344 -12.54 4.61 -27.30
C ASP A 344 -12.00 3.48 -26.41
N ALA A 345 -12.60 2.29 -26.42
CA ALA A 345 -12.06 1.14 -25.67
C ALA A 345 -10.66 0.73 -26.16
N ARG A 346 -10.25 1.17 -27.36
CA ARG A 346 -8.95 0.86 -27.97
C ARG A 346 -8.05 2.08 -28.14
N LYS A 347 -8.48 3.27 -27.71
CA LYS A 347 -7.61 4.48 -27.73
C LYS A 347 -6.40 4.23 -26.83
N PRO A 348 -5.17 4.64 -27.19
CA PRO A 348 -4.02 4.51 -26.30
C PRO A 348 -4.29 5.13 -24.92
N VAL A 349 -3.90 4.43 -23.85
CA VAL A 349 -3.99 4.99 -22.50
C VAL A 349 -3.00 6.15 -22.37
N PRO A 350 -3.40 7.31 -21.82
CA PRO A 350 -2.51 8.44 -21.59
C PRO A 350 -1.32 8.06 -20.72
N ALA A 351 -0.16 8.67 -20.97
CA ALA A 351 1.02 8.48 -20.13
C ALA A 351 0.77 9.00 -18.71
N VAL A 352 1.32 8.31 -17.72
CA VAL A 352 1.21 8.72 -16.32
C VAL A 352 2.41 9.60 -15.95
N PRO A 353 2.20 10.81 -15.38
CA PRO A 353 3.29 11.63 -14.88
C PRO A 353 4.14 10.93 -13.82
N ASP A 354 5.45 11.12 -13.87
CA ASP A 354 6.42 10.46 -12.96
C ASP A 354 6.12 10.71 -11.48
N TRP A 355 5.64 11.91 -11.14
CA TRP A 355 5.29 12.26 -9.77
C TRP A 355 4.18 11.35 -9.22
N LEU A 356 3.21 10.98 -10.05
CA LEU A 356 2.08 10.14 -9.65
C LEU A 356 2.55 8.69 -9.42
N GLN A 357 3.46 8.21 -10.27
CA GLN A 357 4.09 6.90 -10.11
C GLN A 357 4.91 6.83 -8.81
N ALA A 358 5.78 7.83 -8.57
CA ALA A 358 6.58 7.93 -7.36
C ALA A 358 5.69 7.99 -6.11
N MET A 359 4.62 8.78 -6.16
CA MET A 359 3.64 8.88 -5.09
C MET A 359 2.96 7.52 -4.80
N ALA A 360 2.48 6.81 -5.83
CA ALA A 360 1.81 5.53 -5.66
C ALA A 360 2.73 4.43 -5.08
N LEU A 361 4.01 4.45 -5.44
CA LEU A 361 5.01 3.52 -4.88
C LEU A 361 5.23 3.76 -3.38
N ASN A 362 5.35 5.02 -2.96
CA ASN A 362 5.53 5.37 -1.55
C ASN A 362 4.33 4.94 -0.68
N SER A 363 3.11 4.92 -1.25
CA SER A 363 1.91 4.45 -0.53
C SER A 363 1.95 2.95 -0.20
N LEU A 364 2.73 2.14 -0.91
CA LEU A 364 2.89 0.70 -0.65
C LEU A 364 3.88 0.42 0.50
N THR A 365 4.94 1.23 0.59
CA THR A 365 5.99 1.03 1.60
C THR A 365 5.49 1.29 3.02
N THR A 366 4.57 2.24 3.20
CA THR A 366 4.01 2.57 4.52
C THR A 366 3.12 1.44 5.09
N ARG A 367 2.49 0.59 4.25
CA ARG A 367 1.64 -0.51 4.76
C ARG A 367 2.41 -1.70 5.32
N ARG A 368 3.72 -1.80 5.07
CA ARG A 368 4.55 -2.94 5.48
C ARG A 368 5.35 -2.70 6.77
N LYS A 369 5.24 -1.50 7.36
CA LYS A 369 5.76 -1.17 8.69
C LYS A 369 4.58 -1.01 9.63
#